data_AF-A0A965J9I4-F1
#
_entry.id   AF-A0A965J9I4-F1
#
_cell.length_a   1.000
_cell.length_b   1.000
_cell.length_c   1.000
_cell.angle_alpha   90.00
_cell.angle_beta   90.00
_cell.angle_gamma   90.00
#
_symmetry.space_group_name_H-M   'P 1'
#
loop_
_entity.id
_entity.type
_entity.pdbx_description
1 polymer ?
#
loop_
_entity_poly.entity_id
_entity_poly.type
_entity_poly.pdbx_seq_one_letter_code
_entity_poly.pdbx_strand_id
1 'polypeptide(L)'
;MSIPNCRILNRIVEINIANVRYADIELSGNTCFVGTNNFGKTSLQRAILFFYSANSRGLGISSSQKSFEEHYFRYENSFLIYEIATEDKPFMVIVYRHNKLVFRFIDAAYDVD
;
A
#
# COMPACT_ATOMS: atom_id res chain seq x y z
N MET A 1 -24.01 14.99 -15.56
CA MET A 1 -23.27 13.77 -15.96
C MET A 1 -22.79 13.16 -14.65
N SER A 2 -23.48 12.15 -14.12
CA SER A 2 -23.08 11.49 -12.88
C SER A 2 -21.75 10.80 -13.13
N ILE A 3 -20.72 11.17 -12.36
CA ILE A 3 -19.43 10.48 -12.39
C ILE A 3 -19.72 8.99 -12.04
N PRO A 4 -19.23 8.03 -12.84
CA PRO A 4 -19.60 6.63 -12.68
C PRO A 4 -18.88 6.02 -11.47
N ASN A 5 -19.66 5.53 -10.48
CA ASN A 5 -19.19 4.91 -9.22
C ASN A 5 -17.71 4.46 -9.24
N CYS A 6 -16.83 5.38 -8.90
CA CYS A 6 -15.39 5.35 -8.94
C CYS A 6 -14.94 5.07 -7.51
N ARG A 7 -14.32 3.91 -7.31
CA ARG A 7 -13.52 3.61 -6.12
C ARG A 7 -12.20 3.06 -6.61
N ILE A 8 -11.20 3.93 -6.69
CA ILE A 8 -9.93 3.65 -7.34
C ILE A 8 -8.82 3.85 -6.31
N LEU A 9 -7.88 2.90 -6.26
CA LEU A 9 -6.64 3.09 -5.53
C LEU A 9 -5.84 4.20 -6.22
N ASN A 10 -5.82 5.39 -5.61
CA ASN A 10 -5.25 6.60 -6.21
C ASN A 10 -3.77 6.77 -5.87
N ARG A 11 -3.38 6.41 -4.64
CA ARG A 11 -2.02 6.61 -4.12
C ARG A 11 -1.66 5.51 -3.16
N ILE A 12 -0.38 5.16 -3.12
CA ILE A 12 0.20 4.32 -2.09
C ILE A 12 1.41 5.04 -1.49
N VAL A 13 1.45 5.13 -0.17
CA VAL A 13 2.57 5.69 0.59
C VAL A 13 3.17 4.60 1.45
N GLU A 14 4.48 4.45 1.35
CA GLU A 14 5.27 3.48 2.08
C GLU A 14 6.18 4.23 3.06
N ILE A 15 6.01 3.98 4.36
CA ILE A 15 6.88 4.51 5.41
C ILE A 15 7.55 3.32 6.09
N ASN A 16 8.88 3.23 5.99
CA ASN A 16 9.68 2.11 6.51
C ASN A 16 9.16 0.72 6.10
N ILE A 17 8.67 0.58 4.87
CA ILE A 17 8.17 -0.68 4.32
C ILE A 17 9.29 -1.43 3.62
N ALA A 18 9.54 -2.68 4.01
CA ALA A 18 10.62 -3.50 3.45
C ALA A 18 12.00 -2.80 3.47
N ASN A 19 12.53 -2.41 2.30
CA ASN A 19 13.77 -1.63 2.15
C ASN A 19 13.53 -0.17 1.76
N VAL A 20 12.28 0.27 1.69
CA VAL A 20 11.84 1.62 1.35
C VAL A 20 11.67 2.43 2.63
N ARG A 21 12.41 3.53 2.77
CA ARG A 21 12.27 4.46 3.91
C ARG A 21 11.02 5.31 3.78
N TYR A 22 10.86 5.90 2.61
CA TYR A 22 9.70 6.69 2.23
C TYR A 22 9.50 6.52 0.73
N ALA A 23 8.28 6.23 0.31
CA ALA A 23 7.86 6.41 -1.07
C ALA A 23 6.42 6.90 -1.07
N ASP A 24 6.12 7.82 -1.98
CA ASP A 24 4.79 8.37 -2.20
C ASP A 24 4.51 8.28 -3.70
N ILE A 25 3.53 7.46 -4.07
CA ILE A 25 3.35 6.96 -5.43
C ILE A 25 1.91 7.13 -5.84
N GLU A 26 1.69 7.97 -6.86
CA GLU A 26 0.40 8.12 -7.53
C GLU A 26 0.16 6.99 -8.55
N LEU A 27 -1.03 6.41 -8.51
CA LEU A 27 -1.45 5.22 -9.26
C LEU A 27 -2.59 5.49 -10.25
N SER A 28 -3.18 6.68 -10.22
CA SER A 28 -4.28 7.11 -11.12
C SER A 28 -3.86 7.32 -12.58
N GLY A 29 -2.55 7.32 -12.87
CA GLY A 29 -2.01 7.39 -14.23
C GLY A 29 -1.64 6.02 -14.81
N ASN A 30 -1.12 6.01 -16.04
CA ASN A 30 -0.45 4.84 -16.63
C ASN A 30 0.93 4.61 -15.97
N THR A 31 0.97 4.47 -14.65
CA THR A 31 2.20 4.42 -13.85
C THR A 31 3.00 3.14 -14.16
N CYS A 32 4.27 3.31 -14.50
CA CYS A 32 5.20 2.22 -14.78
C CYS A 32 6.31 2.16 -13.72
N PHE A 33 6.53 0.97 -13.15
CA PHE A 33 7.56 0.75 -12.14
C PHE A 33 8.87 0.25 -12.77
N VAL A 34 9.87 1.12 -12.87
CA VAL A 34 11.19 0.81 -13.44
C VAL A 34 12.27 0.93 -12.37
N GLY A 35 13.27 0.05 -12.42
CA GLY A 35 14.41 0.07 -11.50
C GLY A 35 15.24 -1.21 -11.59
N THR A 36 16.42 -1.22 -11.00
CA THR A 36 17.30 -2.41 -10.92
C THR A 36 16.72 -3.48 -9.99
N ASN A 37 17.25 -4.71 -10.05
CA ASN A 37 16.76 -5.81 -9.21
C ASN A 37 16.87 -5.45 -7.71
N ASN A 38 15.90 -5.90 -6.92
CA ASN A 38 15.80 -5.67 -5.46
C ASN A 38 15.52 -4.23 -4.99
N PHE A 39 15.16 -3.32 -5.89
CA PHE A 39 14.75 -1.94 -5.54
C PHE A 39 13.26 -1.80 -5.15
N GLY A 40 12.60 -2.88 -4.71
CA GLY A 40 11.23 -2.78 -4.18
C GLY A 40 10.08 -2.89 -5.19
N LYS A 41 10.34 -3.08 -6.49
CA LYS A 41 9.28 -3.23 -7.52
C LYS A 41 8.26 -4.33 -7.20
N THR A 42 8.74 -5.54 -6.88
CA THR A 42 7.87 -6.65 -6.49
C THR A 42 7.19 -6.37 -5.16
N SER A 43 7.84 -5.60 -4.27
CA SER A 43 7.24 -5.21 -3.00
C SER A 43 6.03 -4.31 -3.21
N LEU A 44 6.18 -3.30 -4.05
CA LEU A 44 5.09 -2.41 -4.44
C LEU A 44 3.94 -3.14 -5.15
N GLN A 45 4.25 -4.04 -6.10
CA GLN A 45 3.22 -4.86 -6.77
C GLN A 45 2.42 -5.70 -5.77
N ARG A 46 3.10 -6.33 -4.81
CA ARG A 46 2.45 -7.12 -3.76
C ARG A 46 1.68 -6.24 -2.77
N ALA A 47 2.13 -5.02 -2.50
CA ALA A 47 1.38 -4.04 -1.72
C ALA A 47 0.07 -3.64 -2.43
N ILE A 48 0.09 -3.47 -3.75
CA ILE A 48 -1.13 -3.25 -4.56
C ILE A 48 -2.04 -4.48 -4.51
N LEU A 49 -1.51 -5.71 -4.66
CA LEU A 49 -2.31 -6.93 -4.57
C LEU A 49 -2.93 -7.11 -3.17
N PHE A 50 -2.17 -6.78 -2.12
CA PHE A 50 -2.64 -6.85 -0.74
C PHE A 50 -3.80 -5.89 -0.48
N PHE A 51 -3.82 -4.70 -1.10
CA PHE A 51 -4.97 -3.79 -1.04
C PHE A 51 -6.26 -4.45 -1.53
N TYR A 52 -6.22 -5.15 -2.67
CA TYR A 52 -7.41 -5.78 -3.25
C TYR A 52 -7.82 -7.08 -2.55
N SER A 53 -6.89 -7.79 -1.92
CA SER A 53 -7.18 -9.08 -1.27
C SER A 53 -7.41 -8.97 0.24
N ALA A 54 -6.86 -7.94 0.89
CA ALA A 54 -6.67 -7.84 2.34
C ALA A 54 -6.07 -9.13 2.95
N ASN A 55 -5.32 -9.90 2.16
CA ASN A 55 -4.86 -11.24 2.50
C ASN A 55 -3.41 -11.44 2.08
N SER A 56 -2.58 -11.85 3.03
CA SER A 56 -1.17 -12.16 2.78
C SER A 56 -0.97 -13.49 2.04
N ARG A 57 -2.00 -14.34 1.97
CA ARG A 57 -2.04 -15.53 1.12
C ARG A 57 -2.31 -15.14 -0.33
N GLY A 58 -1.59 -15.75 -1.27
CA GLY A 58 -1.74 -15.48 -2.70
C GLY A 58 -0.87 -14.34 -3.23
N LEU A 59 0.00 -13.73 -2.40
CA LEU A 59 0.96 -12.70 -2.82
C LEU A 59 2.22 -13.26 -3.51
N GLY A 60 2.24 -14.56 -3.82
CA GLY A 60 3.40 -15.24 -4.41
C GLY A 60 4.64 -15.22 -3.50
N ILE A 61 4.45 -15.30 -2.19
CA ILE A 61 5.52 -15.44 -1.18
C ILE A 61 5.68 -16.94 -0.88
N SER A 62 6.88 -17.49 -1.10
CA SER A 62 7.16 -18.90 -0.78
C SER A 62 7.33 -19.11 0.72
N SER A 63 7.15 -20.35 1.19
CA SER A 63 7.34 -20.71 2.60
C SER A 63 8.78 -20.53 3.10
N SER A 64 9.76 -20.53 2.20
CA SER A 64 11.17 -20.26 2.49
C SER A 64 11.52 -18.77 2.62
N GLN A 65 10.59 -17.88 2.24
CA GLN A 65 10.76 -16.43 2.34
C GLN A 65 10.16 -15.92 3.65
N LYS A 66 10.58 -14.72 4.06
CA LYS A 66 9.91 -14.00 5.15
C LYS A 66 8.43 -13.81 4.82
N SER A 67 7.58 -13.93 5.84
CA SER A 67 6.16 -13.61 5.70
C SER A 67 5.96 -12.15 5.25
N PHE A 68 4.75 -11.84 4.76
CA PHE A 68 4.41 -10.47 4.36
C PHE A 68 4.62 -9.50 5.53
N GLU A 69 4.17 -9.86 6.72
CA GLU A 69 4.26 -9.06 7.93
C GLU A 69 5.71 -8.82 8.36
N GLU A 70 6.57 -9.83 8.31
CA GLU A 70 8.00 -9.70 8.66
C GLU A 70 8.82 -8.96 7.61
N HIS A 71 8.43 -9.04 6.34
CA HIS A 71 9.12 -8.36 5.26
C HIS A 71 8.72 -6.88 5.19
N TYR A 72 7.42 -6.56 5.20
CA TYR A 72 6.91 -5.21 5.00
C TYR A 72 6.91 -4.40 6.29
N PHE A 73 6.50 -4.99 7.42
CA PHE A 73 6.34 -4.29 8.69
C PHE A 73 7.44 -4.69 9.67
N ARG A 74 8.70 -4.48 9.25
CA ARG A 74 9.89 -4.82 10.03
C ARG A 74 9.99 -3.97 11.31
N TYR A 75 9.55 -2.73 11.25
CA TYR A 75 9.67 -1.77 12.33
C TYR A 75 8.29 -1.42 12.89
N GLU A 76 8.24 -0.99 14.14
CA GLU A 76 6.98 -0.56 14.76
C GLU A 76 6.39 0.69 14.08
N ASN A 77 7.26 1.50 13.47
CA ASN A 77 6.91 2.67 12.68
C ASN A 77 6.87 2.38 11.16
N SER A 78 6.56 1.14 10.78
CA SER A 78 6.26 0.77 9.40
C SER A 78 4.77 1.01 9.10
N PHE A 79 4.49 1.82 8.07
CA PHE A 79 3.14 2.15 7.64
C PHE A 79 2.98 1.99 6.14
N LEU A 80 1.88 1.38 5.74
CA LEU A 80 1.44 1.33 4.36
C LEU A 80 0.12 2.08 4.26
N ILE A 81 0.09 3.18 3.53
CA ILE A 81 -1.07 4.06 3.44
C ILE A 81 -1.62 3.96 2.03
N TYR A 82 -2.90 3.67 1.92
CA TYR A 82 -3.62 3.67 0.65
C TYR A 82 -4.58 4.85 0.64
N GLU A 83 -4.50 5.68 -0.39
CA GLU A 83 -5.54 6.68 -0.66
C GLU A 83 -6.49 6.13 -1.72
N ILE A 84 -7.78 6.25 -1.45
CA ILE A 84 -8.84 5.77 -2.32
C ILE A 84 -9.61 6.98 -2.80
N ALA A 85 -9.56 7.24 -4.11
CA ALA A 85 -10.43 8.21 -4.75
C ALA A 85 -11.84 7.65 -4.78
N THR A 86 -12.81 8.50 -4.40
CA THR A 86 -14.23 8.18 -4.50
C THR A 86 -14.97 9.27 -5.28
N GLU A 87 -16.26 9.05 -5.50
CA GLU A 87 -17.18 10.02 -6.11
C GLU A 87 -17.35 11.33 -5.34
N ASP A 88 -17.20 11.29 -4.03
CA ASP A 88 -17.48 12.42 -3.15
C ASP A 88 -16.17 13.06 -2.68
N LYS A 89 -15.43 12.33 -1.85
CA LYS A 89 -14.12 12.73 -1.35
C LYS A 89 -13.20 11.53 -1.17
N PRO A 90 -11.88 11.73 -1.30
CA PRO A 90 -10.93 10.67 -0.99
C PRO A 90 -10.95 10.34 0.51
N PHE A 91 -10.63 9.09 0.82
CA PHE A 91 -10.31 8.65 2.17
C PHE A 91 -9.05 7.81 2.12
N MET A 92 -8.37 7.64 3.25
CA MET A 92 -7.18 6.81 3.34
C MET A 92 -7.33 5.65 4.32
N VAL A 93 -6.56 4.60 4.07
CA VAL A 93 -6.42 3.43 4.95
C VAL A 93 -4.96 3.29 5.32
N ILE A 94 -4.66 3.42 6.62
CA ILE A 94 -3.34 3.13 7.16
C ILE A 94 -3.31 1.67 7.61
N VAL A 95 -2.37 0.90 7.07
CA VAL A 95 -2.01 -0.43 7.54
C VAL A 95 -0.73 -0.35 8.34
N TYR A 96 -0.73 -0.91 9.54
CA TYR A 96 0.43 -0.98 10.41
C TYR A 96 0.39 -2.24 11.27
N ARG A 97 1.50 -2.58 11.90
CA ARG A 97 1.60 -3.76 12.77
C ARG A 97 1.49 -3.38 14.24
N HIS A 98 0.50 -3.95 14.92
CA HIS A 98 0.38 -3.91 16.39
C HIS A 98 -0.07 -5.30 16.87
N ASN A 99 0.90 -6.17 17.19
CA ASN A 99 0.76 -7.63 17.34
C ASN A 99 0.30 -8.37 16.07
N LYS A 100 -0.68 -7.83 15.34
CA LYS A 100 -1.17 -8.25 14.02
C LYS A 100 -1.25 -7.03 13.11
N LEU A 101 -1.59 -7.22 11.83
CA LEU A 101 -1.91 -6.09 10.97
C LEU A 101 -3.22 -5.44 11.41
N VAL A 102 -3.21 -4.12 11.47
CA VAL A 102 -4.34 -3.27 11.82
C VAL A 102 -4.61 -2.33 10.65
N PHE A 103 -5.88 -2.15 10.31
CA PHE A 103 -6.36 -1.23 9.28
C PHE A 103 -7.07 -0.07 9.97
N ARG A 104 -6.61 1.15 9.72
CA ARG A 104 -7.24 2.37 10.23
C ARG A 104 -7.74 3.20 9.07
N PHE A 105 -9.05 3.34 8.98
CA PHE A 105 -9.72 4.20 8.01
C PHE A 105 -9.74 5.63 8.52
N ILE A 106 -9.40 6.57 7.66
CA ILE A 106 -9.38 8.00 7.95
C ILE A 106 -10.14 8.70 6.83
N ASP A 107 -11.15 9.47 7.22
CA ASP A 107 -12.06 10.17 6.32
C ASP A 107 -11.47 11.48 5.78
N ALA A 108 -10.26 11.37 5.20
CA ALA A 108 -9.49 12.45 4.60
C ALA A 108 -8.53 11.90 3.52
N ALA A 109 -8.13 12.78 2.60
CA ALA A 109 -7.00 12.55 1.70
C ALA A 109 -5.69 12.32 2.49
N TYR A 110 -4.70 11.72 1.84
CA TYR A 110 -3.35 11.74 2.38
C TYR A 110 -2.78 13.17 2.26
N ASP A 111 -2.22 13.66 3.36
CA ASP A 111 -1.47 14.92 3.41
C ASP A 111 -0.12 14.65 4.09
N VAL A 112 0.94 15.21 3.52
CA VAL A 112 2.32 15.04 4.01
C VAL A 112 2.71 16.13 5.02
N ASP A 113 1.99 17.26 5.01
CA ASP A 113 2.29 18.45 5.80
C ASP A 113 1.62 18.48 7.18
#